data_AF-A4IB23-F1
#
_entry.id   AF-A4IB23-F1
#
_cell.length_a   1.000
_cell.length_b   1.000
_cell.length_c   1.000
_cell.angle_alpha   90.00
_cell.angle_beta   90.00
_cell.angle_gamma   90.00
#
_symmetry.space_group_name_H-M   'P 1'
#
loop_
_entity.id
_entity.type
_entity.pdbx_description
1 polymer ?
#
loop_
_entity_poly.entity_id
_entity_poly.type
_entity_poly.pdbx_seq_one_letter_code
_entity_poly.pdbx_strand_id
1 'polypeptide(L)'
;MTVSPSAAATAAPTIFIRCATLHSRGELLNGFFFAHRATLGIQDWYETARTPVSGGTGNEEEKLSSAEDSAAAGDTPHTALSPRLPPHFPVEVLYVRNSRKPYFLVEWRYPTSEEEGKRKDPSDGSSGVKEGVTEVHEARAGSSQNRVTEEFLRQLAERTLALGKQELSDDGATWKGQPVFISAALPGMTVVAERRKLELRAAQLTIQRATEKRERAEDDSAAQTAKTKQRDSGVVTSAFIPRCVRRRT
;
A
#
# COMPACT_ATOMS: atom_id res chain seq x y z
N MET A 1 -0.42 29.60 -37.14
CA MET A 1 0.55 28.61 -36.63
C MET A 1 -0.22 27.50 -35.94
N THR A 2 -0.48 26.40 -36.64
CA THR A 2 -1.14 25.21 -36.10
C THR A 2 -0.09 24.38 -35.37
N VAL A 3 -0.10 24.43 -34.04
CA VAL A 3 0.72 23.55 -33.22
C VAL A 3 0.03 22.19 -33.25
N SER A 4 0.51 21.29 -34.10
CA SER A 4 0.06 19.89 -34.09
C SER A 4 0.27 19.32 -32.69
N PRO A 5 -0.75 18.70 -32.05
CA PRO A 5 -0.56 18.06 -30.76
C PRO A 5 0.41 16.91 -30.97
N SER A 6 1.65 17.09 -30.50
CA SER A 6 2.65 16.03 -30.39
C SER A 6 1.95 14.82 -29.79
N ALA A 7 2.00 13.71 -30.53
CA ALA A 7 1.47 12.41 -30.14
C ALA A 7 2.20 11.95 -28.87
N ALA A 8 1.81 12.51 -27.73
CA ALA A 8 2.20 12.03 -26.43
C ALA A 8 1.69 10.60 -26.39
N ALA A 9 2.62 9.64 -26.46
CA ALA A 9 2.37 8.22 -26.34
C ALA A 9 1.25 8.03 -25.32
N THR A 10 0.10 7.59 -25.79
CA THR A 10 -1.21 7.68 -25.13
C THR A 10 -1.27 6.72 -23.94
N ALA A 11 -0.48 7.02 -22.91
CA ALA A 11 -0.50 6.35 -21.63
C ALA A 11 -1.88 6.58 -20.99
N ALA A 12 -2.41 5.55 -20.34
CA ALA A 12 -3.66 5.68 -19.59
C ALA A 12 -3.55 6.86 -18.61
N PRO A 13 -4.58 7.71 -18.52
CA PRO A 13 -4.52 8.89 -17.64
C PRO A 13 -4.40 8.44 -16.19
N THR A 14 -3.61 9.18 -15.41
CA THR A 14 -3.56 9.02 -13.96
C THR A 14 -4.87 9.54 -13.37
N ILE A 15 -5.51 8.71 -12.55
CA ILE A 15 -6.81 8.99 -11.96
C ILE A 15 -6.62 9.37 -10.51
N PHE A 16 -7.36 10.38 -10.09
CA PHE A 16 -7.39 10.91 -8.76
C PHE A 16 -8.69 10.51 -8.07
N ILE A 17 -8.62 9.80 -6.94
CA ILE A 17 -9.78 9.32 -6.20
C ILE A 17 -9.74 9.85 -4.75
N ARG A 18 -10.82 10.49 -4.31
CA ARG A 18 -11.02 10.92 -2.92
C ARG A 18 -12.28 10.30 -2.35
N CYS A 19 -12.16 9.75 -1.15
CA CYS A 19 -13.28 9.36 -0.33
C CYS A 19 -12.86 9.43 1.14
N ALA A 20 -13.74 9.92 2.01
CA ALA A 20 -13.45 10.05 3.44
C ALA A 20 -13.31 8.71 4.16
N THR A 21 -13.87 7.63 3.59
CA THR A 21 -13.94 6.29 4.20
C THR A 21 -13.03 5.26 3.51
N LEU A 22 -12.29 5.66 2.47
CA LEU A 22 -11.25 4.84 1.84
C LEU A 22 -9.89 5.19 2.44
N HIS A 23 -9.27 4.22 3.12
CA HIS A 23 -8.01 4.46 3.84
C HIS A 23 -6.88 3.52 3.42
N SER A 24 -7.18 2.47 2.67
CA SER A 24 -6.20 1.49 2.25
C SER A 24 -6.33 1.10 0.78
N ARG A 25 -5.22 0.63 0.20
CA ARG A 25 -5.21 0.02 -1.13
C ARG A 25 -6.17 -1.17 -1.20
N GLY A 26 -6.27 -1.96 -0.12
CA GLY A 26 -7.18 -3.11 -0.04
C GLY A 26 -8.65 -2.71 -0.14
N GLU A 27 -9.07 -1.66 0.58
CA GLU A 27 -10.45 -1.15 0.47
C GLU A 27 -10.75 -0.58 -0.91
N LEU A 28 -9.79 0.12 -1.54
CA LEU A 28 -9.96 0.64 -2.89
C LEU A 28 -10.11 -0.49 -3.91
N LEU A 29 -9.17 -1.44 -3.92
CA LEU A 29 -9.13 -2.50 -4.93
C LEU A 29 -10.16 -3.60 -4.69
N ASN A 30 -10.28 -4.10 -3.46
CA ASN A 30 -11.13 -5.25 -3.15
C ASN A 30 -12.51 -4.83 -2.60
N GLY A 31 -12.69 -3.56 -2.26
CA GLY A 31 -13.99 -3.01 -1.86
C GLY A 31 -14.62 -2.21 -2.98
N PHE A 32 -14.10 -1.00 -3.22
CA PHE A 32 -14.70 -0.04 -4.15
C PHE A 32 -14.71 -0.55 -5.60
N PHE A 33 -13.56 -0.92 -6.16
CA PHE A 33 -13.52 -1.44 -7.54
C PHE A 33 -14.23 -2.78 -7.68
N PHE A 34 -14.29 -3.60 -6.62
CA PHE A 34 -15.09 -4.82 -6.63
C PHE A 34 -16.58 -4.51 -6.74
N ALA A 35 -17.09 -3.51 -5.99
CA ALA A 35 -18.49 -3.10 -6.08
C ALA A 35 -18.86 -2.61 -7.49
N HIS A 36 -17.93 -1.96 -8.19
CA HIS A 36 -18.12 -1.45 -9.55
C HIS A 36 -17.52 -2.35 -10.66
N ARG A 37 -17.19 -3.60 -10.35
CA ARG A 37 -16.46 -4.50 -11.27
C ARG A 37 -17.18 -4.75 -12.59
N ALA A 38 -18.52 -4.79 -12.57
CA ALA A 38 -19.35 -4.97 -13.77
C ALA A 38 -19.27 -3.72 -14.67
N THR A 39 -19.45 -2.53 -14.09
CA THR A 39 -19.33 -1.24 -14.80
C THR A 39 -17.92 -1.03 -15.36
N LEU A 40 -16.90 -1.45 -14.62
CA LEU A 40 -15.50 -1.37 -15.04
C LEU A 40 -15.10 -2.49 -16.02
N GLY A 41 -15.93 -3.52 -16.22
CA GLY A 41 -15.63 -4.69 -17.04
C GLY A 41 -14.40 -5.47 -16.57
N ILE A 42 -14.19 -5.53 -15.26
CA ILE A 42 -13.12 -6.32 -14.61
C ILE A 42 -13.69 -7.44 -13.75
N GLN A 43 -14.97 -7.78 -13.93
CA GLN A 43 -15.65 -8.81 -13.14
C GLN A 43 -14.93 -10.16 -13.19
N ASP A 44 -14.55 -10.60 -14.39
CA ASP A 44 -13.90 -11.91 -14.61
C ASP A 44 -12.47 -11.97 -14.08
N TRP A 45 -11.89 -10.82 -13.73
CA TRP A 45 -10.57 -10.72 -13.14
C TRP A 45 -10.57 -10.94 -11.64
N TYR A 46 -11.71 -10.80 -10.96
CA TYR A 46 -11.77 -11.10 -9.53
C TYR A 46 -11.85 -12.60 -9.33
N GLU A 47 -10.76 -13.17 -8.83
CA GLU A 47 -10.73 -14.55 -8.42
C GLU A 47 -11.52 -14.66 -7.12
N THR A 48 -12.66 -15.35 -7.18
CA THR A 48 -13.21 -15.96 -5.97
C THR A 48 -12.35 -17.19 -5.75
N ALA A 49 -11.42 -17.14 -4.80
CA ALA A 49 -10.53 -18.25 -4.50
C ALA A 49 -11.39 -19.52 -4.46
N ARG A 50 -11.18 -20.43 -5.41
CA ARG A 50 -11.89 -21.70 -5.43
C ARG A 50 -11.57 -22.32 -4.07
N THR A 51 -12.56 -22.41 -3.20
CA THR A 51 -12.51 -23.35 -2.08
C THR A 51 -11.99 -24.63 -2.69
N PRO A 52 -10.81 -25.13 -2.29
CA PRO A 52 -10.36 -26.42 -2.77
C PRO A 52 -11.47 -27.37 -2.35
N VAL A 53 -12.29 -27.77 -3.33
CA VAL A 53 -13.23 -28.86 -3.16
C VAL A 53 -12.29 -30.00 -2.84
N SER A 54 -12.25 -30.37 -1.56
CA SER A 54 -11.42 -31.45 -1.08
C SER A 54 -11.85 -32.65 -1.90
N GLY A 55 -11.07 -32.94 -2.93
CA GLY A 55 -11.34 -33.97 -3.89
C GLY A 55 -11.16 -35.27 -3.14
N GLY A 56 -12.27 -35.81 -2.63
CA GLY A 56 -12.35 -37.18 -2.17
C GLY A 56 -12.07 -38.08 -3.36
N THR A 57 -10.79 -38.36 -3.59
CA THR A 57 -10.35 -39.42 -4.49
C THR A 57 -10.52 -40.76 -3.79
N GLY A 58 -11.56 -41.47 -4.23
CA GLY A 58 -11.71 -42.91 -4.22
C GLY A 58 -12.09 -43.55 -2.88
N ASN A 59 -12.66 -44.74 -2.86
CA ASN A 59 -13.28 -45.60 -3.87
C ASN A 59 -14.16 -46.58 -3.05
N GLU A 60 -15.08 -47.24 -3.74
CA GLU A 60 -15.69 -48.53 -3.39
C GLU A 60 -16.89 -48.51 -2.42
N GLU A 61 -18.02 -48.91 -2.99
CA GLU A 61 -19.10 -49.61 -2.33
C GLU A 61 -18.58 -50.64 -1.32
N GLU A 62 -19.00 -50.58 -0.07
CA GLU A 62 -19.74 -51.69 0.55
C GLU A 62 -20.27 -51.32 1.93
N LYS A 63 -21.58 -51.52 2.07
CA LYS A 63 -22.22 -52.15 3.24
C LYS A 63 -22.38 -51.30 4.51
N LEU A 64 -23.55 -50.67 4.56
CA LEU A 64 -24.56 -50.86 5.62
C LEU A 64 -24.03 -51.41 6.95
N SER A 65 -23.90 -50.56 7.96
CA SER A 65 -24.66 -50.73 9.22
C SER A 65 -24.28 -49.67 10.26
N SER A 66 -25.32 -49.28 11.00
CA SER A 66 -25.29 -48.76 12.36
C SER A 66 -24.92 -47.28 12.54
N ALA A 67 -26.01 -46.50 12.68
CA ALA A 67 -26.11 -45.41 13.64
C ALA A 67 -25.42 -45.78 14.96
N GLU A 68 -24.67 -44.85 15.57
CA GLU A 68 -24.87 -44.31 16.94
C GLU A 68 -24.05 -43.00 17.07
N ASP A 69 -24.55 -42.10 17.90
CA ASP A 69 -24.05 -40.77 18.23
C ASP A 69 -22.53 -40.63 18.33
N SER A 70 -21.97 -39.62 17.66
CA SER A 70 -20.81 -38.88 18.17
C SER A 70 -20.75 -37.50 17.54
N ALA A 71 -21.25 -36.55 18.32
CA ALA A 71 -21.04 -35.12 18.18
C ALA A 71 -19.53 -34.80 18.23
N ALA A 72 -18.98 -34.33 17.12
CA ALA A 72 -17.80 -33.45 17.08
C ALA A 72 -17.59 -32.93 15.66
N ALA A 73 -18.65 -32.45 15.01
CA ALA A 73 -18.51 -31.67 13.79
C ALA A 73 -17.97 -30.30 14.19
N GLY A 74 -16.64 -30.21 14.32
CA GLY A 74 -15.94 -28.95 14.40
C GLY A 74 -16.23 -28.18 13.12
N ASP A 75 -17.16 -27.24 13.20
CA ASP A 75 -17.39 -26.22 12.19
C ASP A 75 -16.04 -25.55 11.90
N THR A 76 -15.37 -25.99 10.84
CA THR A 76 -14.29 -25.20 10.26
C THR A 76 -14.97 -23.92 9.79
N PRO A 77 -14.62 -22.74 10.33
CA PRO A 77 -15.24 -21.51 9.88
C PRO A 77 -14.88 -21.39 8.41
N HIS A 78 -15.88 -21.58 7.55
CA HIS A 78 -15.82 -21.29 6.13
C HIS A 78 -15.42 -19.82 6.04
N THR A 79 -14.10 -19.58 6.01
CA THR A 79 -13.52 -18.27 5.81
C THR A 79 -13.80 -17.99 4.36
N ALA A 80 -14.98 -17.44 4.09
CA ALA A 80 -15.39 -17.02 2.77
C ALA A 80 -14.33 -16.02 2.30
N LEU A 81 -13.42 -16.49 1.45
CA LEU A 81 -12.30 -15.69 0.98
C LEU A 81 -12.90 -14.55 0.16
N SER A 82 -12.72 -13.33 0.63
CA SER A 82 -13.20 -12.14 -0.07
C SER A 82 -12.58 -12.12 -1.48
N PRO A 83 -13.36 -11.85 -2.54
CA PRO A 83 -12.85 -11.77 -3.89
C PRO A 83 -11.69 -10.77 -3.99
N ARG A 84 -10.64 -11.13 -4.73
CA ARG A 84 -9.44 -10.30 -4.87
C ARG A 84 -8.99 -10.23 -6.32
N LEU A 85 -8.44 -9.07 -6.68
CA LEU A 85 -7.69 -8.95 -7.93
C LEU A 85 -6.37 -9.73 -7.81
N PRO A 86 -5.93 -10.38 -8.90
CA PRO A 86 -4.63 -11.03 -8.96
C PRO A 86 -3.51 -10.04 -8.61
N PRO A 87 -2.43 -10.49 -7.92
CA PRO A 87 -1.34 -9.61 -7.49
C PRO A 87 -0.58 -8.98 -8.67
N HIS A 88 -0.69 -9.57 -9.86
CA HIS A 88 -0.06 -9.12 -11.11
C HIS A 88 -1.03 -8.34 -12.02
N PHE A 89 -2.25 -8.03 -11.55
CA PHE A 89 -3.18 -7.19 -12.30
C PHE A 89 -2.54 -5.81 -12.56
N PRO A 90 -2.64 -5.25 -13.79
CA PRO A 90 -1.98 -4.01 -14.19
C PRO A 90 -2.62 -2.77 -13.52
N VAL A 91 -2.35 -2.59 -12.23
CA VAL A 91 -2.79 -1.44 -11.45
C VAL A 91 -1.71 -0.99 -10.48
N GLU A 92 -1.34 0.29 -10.61
CA GLU A 92 -0.54 1.00 -9.62
C GLU A 92 -1.42 1.93 -8.82
N VAL A 93 -1.24 1.89 -7.50
CA VAL A 93 -2.00 2.69 -6.55
C VAL A 93 -1.03 3.34 -5.57
N LEU A 94 -1.16 4.65 -5.38
CA LEU A 94 -0.46 5.40 -4.34
C LEU A 94 -1.47 6.15 -3.47
N TYR A 95 -1.36 5.97 -2.15
CA TYR A 95 -2.16 6.71 -1.18
C TYR A 95 -1.35 7.87 -0.60
N VAL A 96 -1.82 9.10 -0.80
CA VAL A 96 -1.15 10.31 -0.31
C VAL A 96 -1.84 10.80 0.96
N ARG A 97 -1.45 10.22 2.09
CA ARG A 97 -2.04 10.51 3.41
C ARG A 97 -1.77 11.92 3.92
N ASN A 98 -0.58 12.48 3.65
CA ASN A 98 -0.14 13.76 4.22
C ASN A 98 -0.67 14.99 3.47
N SER A 99 -1.57 14.80 2.51
CA SER A 99 -2.30 15.89 1.86
C SER A 99 -3.37 16.45 2.80
N ARG A 100 -3.68 17.75 2.71
CA ARG A 100 -4.82 18.36 3.43
C ARG A 100 -6.14 17.62 3.19
N LYS A 101 -6.29 17.06 2.00
CA LYS A 101 -7.37 16.13 1.63
C LYS A 101 -6.71 14.86 1.12
N PRO A 102 -6.64 13.77 1.91
CA PRO A 102 -6.05 12.51 1.48
C PRO A 102 -6.69 11.98 0.20
N TYR A 103 -5.91 11.31 -0.64
CA TYR A 103 -6.37 10.80 -1.93
C TYR A 103 -5.56 9.60 -2.39
N PHE A 104 -6.13 8.88 -3.33
CA PHE A 104 -5.45 7.86 -4.13
C PHE A 104 -5.11 8.40 -5.51
N LEU A 105 -3.92 8.07 -5.98
CA LEU A 105 -3.58 8.09 -7.39
C LEU A 105 -3.64 6.66 -7.91
N VAL A 106 -4.31 6.47 -9.03
CA VAL A 106 -4.49 5.17 -9.68
C VAL A 106 -4.03 5.26 -11.12
N GLU A 107 -3.23 4.30 -11.55
CA GLU A 107 -2.83 4.12 -12.94
C GLU A 107 -3.08 2.68 -13.36
N TRP A 108 -3.85 2.50 -14.42
CA TRP A 108 -4.06 1.19 -15.04
C TRP A 108 -2.89 0.89 -15.98
N ARG A 109 -1.81 0.37 -15.42
CA ARG A 109 -0.59 0.00 -16.15
C ARG A 109 0.14 -1.13 -15.43
N TYR A 110 1.03 -1.79 -16.16
CA TYR A 110 2.00 -2.67 -15.54
C TYR A 110 3.03 -1.88 -14.72
N PRO A 111 3.52 -2.44 -13.61
CA PRO A 111 4.65 -1.86 -12.89
C PRO A 111 5.87 -1.78 -13.82
N THR A 112 6.69 -0.75 -13.65
CA THR A 112 7.98 -0.68 -14.37
C THR A 112 8.96 -1.72 -13.79
N SER A 113 10.00 -2.10 -14.53
CA SER A 113 11.01 -3.05 -14.04
C SER A 113 11.64 -2.61 -12.71
N GLU A 114 11.80 -1.29 -12.51
CA GLU A 114 12.27 -0.72 -11.25
C GLU A 114 11.26 -0.95 -10.10
N GLU A 115 9.97 -0.75 -10.37
CA GLU A 115 8.89 -1.00 -9.39
C GLU A 115 8.74 -2.49 -9.08
N GLU A 116 8.91 -3.37 -10.06
CA GLU A 116 8.90 -4.83 -9.85
C GLU A 116 10.09 -5.29 -9.00
N GLY A 117 11.28 -4.74 -9.23
CA GLY A 117 12.47 -5.00 -8.43
C GLY A 117 12.25 -4.66 -6.95
N LYS A 118 11.75 -3.45 -6.67
CA LYS A 118 11.45 -2.99 -5.30
C LYS A 118 10.40 -3.83 -4.57
N ARG A 119 9.55 -4.57 -5.30
CA ARG A 119 8.56 -5.50 -4.71
C ARG A 119 9.16 -6.86 -4.37
N LYS A 120 10.21 -7.26 -5.07
CA LYS A 120 10.88 -8.55 -4.86
C LYS A 120 11.87 -8.53 -3.72
N ASP A 121 12.29 -7.36 -3.26
CA ASP A 121 13.07 -7.21 -2.04
C ASP A 121 12.10 -7.29 -0.85
N PRO A 122 11.89 -8.46 -0.20
CA PRO A 122 11.31 -8.44 1.13
C PRO A 122 12.28 -7.62 1.97
N SER A 123 11.89 -6.40 2.31
CA SER A 123 12.54 -5.61 3.35
C SER A 123 12.23 -6.26 4.72
N ASP A 124 12.57 -7.55 4.84
CA ASP A 124 12.69 -8.25 6.11
C ASP A 124 14.16 -8.15 6.49
N GLY A 125 14.41 -7.31 7.49
CA GLY A 125 15.72 -7.07 8.08
C GLY A 125 16.31 -8.32 8.70
N SER A 126 16.85 -9.20 7.87
CA SER A 126 17.75 -10.26 8.27
C SER A 126 19.09 -10.04 7.58
N SER A 127 19.96 -9.32 8.27
CA SER A 127 21.39 -9.30 8.03
C SER A 127 21.93 -10.72 8.03
N GLY A 128 21.99 -11.35 6.86
CA GLY A 128 22.53 -12.68 6.67
C GLY A 128 23.43 -12.66 5.47
N VAL A 129 24.73 -12.50 5.73
CA VAL A 129 25.83 -12.68 4.78
C VAL A 129 25.56 -13.87 3.87
N LYS A 130 25.25 -13.64 2.60
CA LYS A 130 25.40 -14.63 1.53
C LYS A 130 26.12 -13.98 0.36
N GLU A 131 27.43 -14.00 0.52
CA GLU A 131 28.41 -13.83 -0.54
C GLU A 131 28.33 -15.01 -1.50
N GLY A 132 28.29 -14.72 -2.80
CA GLY A 132 28.64 -15.66 -3.86
C GLY A 132 27.61 -16.75 -4.18
N VAL A 133 27.00 -16.64 -5.36
CA VAL A 133 27.10 -17.62 -6.45
C VAL A 133 26.20 -17.12 -7.58
N THR A 134 26.89 -16.69 -8.64
CA THR A 134 26.49 -16.61 -10.04
C THR A 134 25.48 -17.67 -10.47
N GLU A 135 24.43 -17.28 -11.19
CA GLU A 135 24.26 -17.58 -12.63
C GLU A 135 22.83 -17.27 -13.10
N VAL A 136 22.77 -16.42 -14.12
CA VAL A 136 22.01 -16.61 -15.37
C VAL A 136 20.69 -17.39 -15.25
N HIS A 137 19.64 -16.71 -14.79
CA HIS A 137 18.29 -17.00 -15.27
C HIS A 137 17.79 -15.81 -16.10
N GLU A 138 18.41 -15.64 -17.27
CA GLU A 138 17.75 -14.97 -18.38
C GLU A 138 16.52 -15.78 -18.80
N ALA A 139 15.49 -15.04 -19.23
CA ALA A 139 14.39 -15.51 -20.06
C ALA A 139 13.41 -16.51 -19.42
N ARG A 140 12.71 -16.12 -18.34
CA ARG A 140 11.29 -16.50 -18.22
C ARG A 140 10.46 -15.69 -19.22
N ALA A 141 10.65 -15.99 -20.51
CA ALA A 141 9.94 -15.41 -21.65
C ALA A 141 8.50 -15.94 -21.81
N GLY A 142 7.88 -16.44 -20.74
CA GLY A 142 6.53 -17.01 -20.77
C GLY A 142 5.40 -16.04 -20.38
N SER A 143 5.69 -14.79 -20.02
CA SER A 143 4.68 -13.89 -19.42
C SER A 143 3.87 -13.05 -20.43
N SER A 144 4.22 -13.09 -21.72
CA SER A 144 3.55 -12.26 -22.74
C SER A 144 2.12 -12.71 -23.04
N GLN A 145 1.76 -13.99 -22.83
CA GLN A 145 0.45 -14.53 -23.24
C GLN A 145 -0.74 -14.01 -22.40
N ASN A 146 -0.52 -13.52 -21.17
CA ASN A 146 -1.58 -12.96 -20.33
C ASN A 146 -1.51 -11.42 -20.20
N ARG A 147 -0.80 -10.74 -21.11
CA ARG A 147 -0.76 -9.28 -21.08
C ARG A 147 -2.07 -8.69 -21.62
N VAL A 148 -2.69 -7.87 -20.80
CA VAL A 148 -3.85 -7.05 -21.14
C VAL A 148 -3.43 -6.01 -22.18
N THR A 149 -4.28 -5.77 -23.19
CA THR A 149 -4.01 -4.79 -24.23
C THR A 149 -4.01 -3.36 -23.65
N GLU A 150 -3.17 -2.48 -24.19
CA GLU A 150 -3.13 -1.07 -23.76
C GLU A 150 -4.47 -0.36 -24.00
N GLU A 151 -5.20 -0.78 -25.04
CA GLU A 151 -6.53 -0.28 -25.34
C GLU A 151 -7.53 -0.62 -24.22
N PHE A 152 -7.52 -1.86 -23.72
CA PHE A 152 -8.36 -2.23 -22.58
C PHE A 152 -8.03 -1.39 -21.35
N LEU A 153 -6.74 -1.15 -21.06
CA LEU A 153 -6.33 -0.32 -19.92
C LEU A 153 -6.78 1.13 -20.07
N ARG A 154 -6.75 1.67 -21.28
CA ARG A 154 -7.30 3.00 -21.60
C ARG A 154 -8.81 3.04 -21.38
N GLN A 155 -9.55 2.07 -21.91
CA GLN A 155 -11.00 1.95 -21.71
C GLN A 155 -11.35 1.75 -20.23
N LEU A 156 -10.54 1.02 -19.48
CA LEU A 156 -10.70 0.85 -18.03
C LEU A 156 -10.50 2.19 -17.30
N ALA A 157 -9.51 2.98 -17.70
CA ALA A 157 -9.29 4.31 -17.16
C ALA A 157 -10.47 5.25 -17.45
N GLU A 158 -10.98 5.25 -18.68
CA GLU A 158 -12.15 6.03 -19.08
C GLU A 158 -13.41 5.64 -18.32
N ARG A 159 -13.68 4.33 -18.19
CA ARG A 159 -14.79 3.81 -17.38
C ARG A 159 -14.67 4.21 -15.91
N THR A 160 -13.45 4.19 -15.36
CA THR A 160 -13.20 4.64 -13.99
C THR A 160 -13.49 6.14 -13.84
N LEU A 161 -13.09 6.98 -14.80
CA LEU A 161 -13.42 8.40 -14.80
C LEU A 161 -14.92 8.65 -14.97
N ALA A 162 -15.61 7.82 -15.76
CA ALA A 162 -17.05 7.91 -15.96
C ALA A 162 -17.83 7.66 -14.66
N LEU A 163 -17.34 6.82 -13.75
CA LEU A 163 -17.93 6.64 -12.41
C LEU A 163 -17.99 7.95 -11.60
N GLY A 164 -17.02 8.85 -11.79
CA GLY A 164 -17.02 10.17 -11.12
C GLY A 164 -17.90 11.19 -11.82
N LYS A 165 -18.01 11.14 -13.15
CA LYS A 165 -18.79 12.11 -13.94
C LYS A 165 -20.30 11.92 -13.83
N GLN A 166 -20.75 10.85 -13.18
CA GLN A 166 -22.16 10.63 -12.91
C GLN A 166 -22.76 11.70 -11.99
N GLU A 167 -21.99 12.70 -11.53
CA GLU A 167 -22.39 13.95 -10.85
C GLU A 167 -23.64 14.67 -11.43
N LEU A 168 -24.06 14.44 -12.69
CA LEU A 168 -25.34 14.96 -13.20
C LEU A 168 -26.57 14.19 -12.71
N SER A 169 -26.40 12.96 -12.26
CA SER A 169 -27.41 12.21 -11.53
C SER A 169 -27.06 12.29 -10.04
N ASP A 170 -28.04 12.45 -9.16
CA ASP A 170 -27.85 12.43 -7.71
C ASP A 170 -27.18 11.12 -7.20
N ASP A 171 -27.03 10.13 -8.08
CA ASP A 171 -26.31 8.86 -7.90
C ASP A 171 -24.86 8.89 -8.43
N GLY A 172 -24.06 9.85 -7.97
CA GLY A 172 -22.59 9.74 -8.09
C GLY A 172 -22.06 8.46 -7.42
N ALA A 173 -20.84 8.03 -7.74
CA ALA A 173 -20.25 6.88 -7.05
C ALA A 173 -20.18 7.10 -5.54
N THR A 174 -20.78 6.22 -4.75
CA THR A 174 -20.74 6.27 -3.29
C THR A 174 -20.04 5.04 -2.70
N TRP A 175 -19.40 5.23 -1.55
CA TRP A 175 -18.76 4.16 -0.79
C TRP A 175 -19.10 4.29 0.69
N LYS A 176 -19.75 3.27 1.25
CA LYS A 176 -20.25 3.28 2.64
C LYS A 176 -21.08 4.55 2.97
N GLY A 177 -21.94 4.96 2.03
CA GLY A 177 -22.78 6.17 2.16
C GLY A 177 -22.05 7.51 2.02
N GLN A 178 -20.76 7.51 1.66
CA GLN A 178 -19.99 8.73 1.41
C GLN A 178 -19.70 8.90 -0.08
N PRO A 179 -19.74 10.13 -0.62
CA PRO A 179 -19.43 10.37 -2.02
C PRO A 179 -17.96 10.07 -2.33
N VAL A 180 -17.71 9.48 -3.49
CA VAL A 180 -16.38 9.21 -4.04
C VAL A 180 -16.14 10.17 -5.20
N PHE A 181 -15.20 11.09 -5.02
CA PHE A 181 -14.81 12.02 -6.07
C PHE A 181 -13.73 11.39 -6.93
N ILE A 182 -13.99 11.27 -8.23
CA ILE A 182 -13.05 10.71 -9.21
C ILE A 182 -12.81 11.75 -10.30
N SER A 183 -11.54 12.11 -10.50
CA SER A 183 -11.15 13.07 -11.53
C SER A 183 -9.87 12.64 -12.23
N ALA A 184 -9.58 13.21 -13.40
CA ALA A 184 -8.27 13.08 -14.00
C ALA A 184 -7.24 13.87 -13.16
N ALA A 185 -6.04 13.31 -12.98
CA ALA A 185 -4.94 14.05 -12.38
C ALA A 185 -4.40 15.11 -13.38
N LEU A 186 -3.69 16.10 -12.85
CA LEU A 186 -3.05 17.11 -13.69
C LEU A 186 -1.95 16.46 -14.56
N PRO A 187 -1.69 16.98 -15.77
CA PRO A 187 -0.59 16.52 -16.61
C PRO A 187 0.74 16.51 -15.83
N GLY A 188 1.48 15.40 -15.93
CA GLY A 188 2.74 15.19 -15.20
C GLY A 188 2.59 14.66 -13.77
N MET A 189 1.39 14.66 -13.19
CA MET A 189 1.13 13.97 -11.92
C MET A 189 0.90 12.48 -12.16
N THR A 190 1.97 11.68 -12.08
CA THR A 190 1.90 10.22 -12.16
C THR A 190 2.15 9.56 -10.81
N VAL A 191 1.77 8.29 -10.66
CA VAL A 191 2.05 7.48 -9.46
C VAL A 191 3.57 7.40 -9.24
N VAL A 192 4.35 7.24 -10.31
CA VAL A 192 5.83 7.21 -10.24
C VAL A 192 6.38 8.54 -9.74
N ALA A 193 5.93 9.66 -10.32
CA ALA A 193 6.43 10.98 -9.98
C ALA A 193 6.13 11.34 -8.52
N GLU A 194 4.89 11.10 -8.06
CA GLU A 194 4.51 11.37 -6.66
C GLU A 194 5.18 10.39 -5.69
N ARG A 195 5.39 9.13 -6.06
CA ARG A 195 6.15 8.18 -5.24
C ARG A 195 7.60 8.65 -5.07
N ARG A 196 8.29 9.00 -6.16
CA ARG A 196 9.67 9.51 -6.12
C ARG A 196 9.78 10.77 -5.26
N LYS A 197 8.79 11.67 -5.34
CA LYS A 197 8.73 12.87 -4.51
C LYS A 197 8.56 12.56 -3.02
N LEU A 198 7.73 11.58 -2.68
CA LEU A 198 7.56 11.11 -1.30
C LEU A 198 8.83 10.43 -0.78
N GLU A 199 9.49 9.61 -1.60
CA GLU A 199 10.77 8.96 -1.27
C GLU A 199 11.86 10.01 -0.98
N LEU A 200 12.00 11.04 -1.82
CA LEU A 200 12.96 12.12 -1.60
C LEU A 200 12.69 12.90 -0.30
N ARG A 201 11.42 13.19 0.00
CA ARG A 201 11.04 13.85 1.27
C ARG A 201 11.35 12.96 2.48
N ALA A 202 11.07 11.67 2.38
CA ALA A 202 11.36 10.71 3.44
C ALA A 202 12.87 10.57 3.67
N ALA A 203 13.67 10.54 2.60
CA ALA A 203 15.13 10.53 2.68
C ALA A 203 15.67 11.81 3.33
N GLN A 204 15.19 12.98 2.91
CA GLN A 204 15.57 14.27 3.52
C GLN A 204 15.23 14.32 5.01
N LEU A 205 14.04 13.88 5.39
CA LEU A 205 13.60 13.87 6.78
C LEU A 205 14.39 12.87 7.63
N THR A 206 14.81 11.75 7.05
CA THR A 206 15.74 10.80 7.70
C THR A 206 17.10 11.44 7.95
N ILE A 207 17.65 12.16 6.96
CA ILE A 207 18.92 12.88 7.11
C ILE A 207 18.80 13.95 8.21
N GLN A 208 17.74 14.76 8.21
CA GLN A 208 17.51 15.78 9.23
C GLN A 208 17.41 15.20 10.64
N ARG A 209 16.72 14.07 10.81
CA ARG A 209 16.66 13.39 12.12
C ARG A 209 18.01 12.84 12.54
N ALA A 210 18.81 12.34 11.59
CA ALA A 210 20.15 11.85 11.87
C ALA A 210 21.11 13.00 12.29
N THR A 211 21.03 14.16 11.63
CA THR A 211 21.82 15.35 11.99
C THR A 211 21.39 15.90 13.35
N GLU A 212 20.10 16.05 13.60
CA GLU A 212 19.58 16.54 14.89
C GLU A 212 19.94 15.58 16.04
N LYS A 213 19.91 14.26 15.81
CA LYS A 213 20.36 13.27 16.79
C LYS A 213 21.85 13.39 17.09
N ARG A 214 22.67 13.69 16.06
CA ARG A 214 24.10 13.91 16.22
C ARG A 214 24.38 15.18 17.02
N GLU A 215 23.71 16.29 16.70
CA GLU A 215 23.82 17.55 17.44
C GLU A 215 23.47 17.37 18.92
N ARG A 216 22.36 16.68 19.23
CA ARG A 216 22.00 16.35 20.63
C ARG A 216 23.07 15.52 21.34
N ALA A 217 23.66 14.54 20.67
CA ALA A 217 24.71 13.71 21.25
C ALA A 217 26.00 14.51 21.51
N GLU A 218 26.33 15.46 20.63
CA GLU A 218 27.46 16.38 20.80
C GLU A 218 27.20 17.33 22.00
N ASP A 219 26.01 17.91 22.11
CA ASP A 219 25.61 18.77 23.24
C ASP A 219 25.63 18.01 24.58
N ASP A 220 25.13 16.77 24.61
CA ASP A 220 25.17 15.93 25.81
C ASP A 220 26.62 15.60 26.23
N SER A 221 27.50 15.36 25.27
CA SER A 221 28.93 15.12 25.54
C SER A 221 29.63 16.39 26.06
N ALA A 222 29.31 17.56 25.52
CA ALA A 222 29.83 18.84 25.99
C ALA A 222 29.34 19.17 27.41
N ALA A 223 28.06 18.91 27.71
CA ALA A 223 27.50 19.09 29.04
C ALA A 223 28.13 18.14 30.08
N GLN A 224 28.43 16.90 29.68
CA GLN A 224 29.13 15.93 30.55
C GLN A 224 30.58 16.37 30.83
N THR A 225 31.34 16.81 29.81
CA THR A 225 32.72 17.27 30.01
C THR A 225 32.81 18.53 30.87
N ALA A 226 31.83 19.45 30.77
CA ALA A 226 31.74 20.62 31.63
C ALA A 226 31.48 20.26 33.11
N LYS A 227 30.59 19.30 33.38
CA LYS A 227 30.33 18.81 34.75
C LYS A 227 31.55 18.12 35.36
N THR A 228 32.34 17.40 34.58
CA THR A 228 33.57 16.74 35.08
C THR A 228 34.61 17.77 35.53
N LYS A 229 34.80 18.88 34.79
CA LYS A 229 35.73 19.94 35.19
C LYS A 229 35.32 20.68 36.47
N GLN A 230 34.03 20.85 36.72
CA GLN A 230 33.54 21.53 37.94
C GLN A 230 33.77 20.71 39.21
N ARG A 231 33.93 19.38 39.11
CA ARG A 231 34.21 18.53 40.28
C ARG A 231 35.65 18.65 40.79
N ASP A 232 36.59 19.10 39.96
CA ASP A 232 37.98 19.29 40.38
C ASP A 232 38.26 20.66 41.02
N SER A 233 37.39 21.66 40.80
CA SER A 233 37.45 22.90 41.58
C SER A 233 36.71 22.71 42.90
N GLY A 234 37.44 22.26 43.92
CA GLY A 234 36.97 21.95 45.28
C GLY A 234 36.37 23.12 46.08
N VAL A 235 35.37 23.80 45.53
CA VAL A 235 34.54 24.79 46.23
C VAL A 235 33.26 24.08 46.65
N VAL A 236 33.26 23.64 47.90
CA VAL A 236 32.11 23.12 48.65
C VAL A 236 31.03 24.20 48.68
N THR A 237 30.14 24.21 47.69
CA THR A 237 28.96 25.09 47.70
C THR A 237 27.83 24.38 48.44
N SER A 238 27.30 25.08 49.44
CA SER A 238 26.31 24.63 50.40
C SER A 238 25.10 23.98 49.73
N ALA A 239 24.76 22.78 50.20
CA ALA A 239 23.58 22.04 49.78
C ALA A 239 22.30 22.88 49.96
N PHE A 240 21.61 23.18 48.86
CA PHE A 240 20.26 23.72 48.87
C PHE A 240 19.30 22.60 49.29
N ILE A 241 18.80 22.66 50.53
CA ILE A 241 17.79 21.74 51.05
C ILE A 241 16.41 22.25 50.61
N PRO A 242 15.66 21.50 49.78
CA PRO A 242 14.34 21.92 49.33
C PRO A 242 13.37 22.06 50.50
N ARG A 243 12.85 23.28 50.71
CA ARG A 243 11.77 23.57 51.66
C ARG A 243 10.42 23.15 51.07
N CYS A 244 10.12 21.86 51.05
CA CYS A 244 8.79 21.39 50.66
C CYS A 244 8.31 20.22 51.52
N VAL A 245 8.18 20.43 52.84
CA VAL A 245 7.28 19.63 53.68
C VAL A 245 6.63 20.53 54.73
N ARG A 246 5.65 21.34 54.33
CA ARG A 246 4.73 21.99 55.29
C ARG A 246 3.54 21.05 55.45
N ARG A 247 3.60 20.15 56.45
CA ARG A 247 2.47 19.35 56.89
C ARG A 247 1.37 20.32 57.36
N ARG A 248 0.21 20.28 56.72
CA ARG A 248 -1.02 20.86 57.26
C ARG A 248 -1.54 19.89 58.32
N THR A 249 -1.44 20.30 59.58
CA THR A 249 -2.35 19.85 60.64
C THR A 249 -3.58 20.73 60.61
#